data_AF-H6NNI4-F1
#
_entry.id   AF-H6NNI4-F1
#
_cell.length_a   1.000
_cell.length_b   1.000
_cell.length_c   1.000
_cell.angle_alpha   90.00
_cell.angle_beta   90.00
_cell.angle_gamma   90.00
#
_symmetry.space_group_name_H-M   'P 1'
#
loop_
_entity.id
_entity.type
_entity.pdbx_description
1 polymer ?
#
loop_
_entity_poly.entity_id
_entity_poly.type
_entity_poly.pdbx_seq_one_letter_code
_entity_poly.pdbx_strand_id
1 'polypeptide(L)'
;MNNRLPYPTKIDSDMWVDEAIWGHRLYDEQTPWLCFMEFLNVLQAELDAGNALMEVEPNKLAYLPKSRLYLRNILFNNPQLSLIASRYKYDDKEAWAQWYEVMGKGQAGIINADFTYLEKRFPKFEDFASVVQFLKETTIEGENNKRWSSQFIFPYGPNCLYEDLNVKENKAPTNDRRFFGRTGELLYLMLARSGRGPEIISNLQKSVLNATNKFNRLVAALEPKETINSSTVRSGAYLPYLDLPEYQELADDWLSLLESNIPKYDVIPHLVNITGLHMILYSLNRAKAVLKDETKLSFVLEIVSPKKSIIRELSSDSFTEHNNLSRRAVEAYIRQIVQTEAWGQLTDITEAISLLNNEYKWPKENEIDSANSPDDLINKFVAAAISRHKQHVDKFHGVWGKEIGLSSRRGARRLRYAPQDILLKSLVLCVVPKRMEFQDFLDKLYEKYGFIIGDKQALALTEAGRADLEAFSDNARRLEQRLASMGLLRRLSDACAYVENPFGTREETH
;
A
#
# COMPACT_ATOMS: atom_id res chain seq x y z
N MET A 1 26.43 4.97 -7.79
CA MET A 1 26.38 5.07 -6.31
C MET A 1 25.14 5.88 -5.96
N ASN A 2 24.07 5.23 -5.52
CA ASN A 2 22.82 5.91 -5.20
C ASN A 2 22.95 6.45 -3.77
N ASN A 3 23.54 7.63 -3.65
CA ASN A 3 23.68 8.28 -2.37
C ASN A 3 22.29 8.58 -1.80
N ARG A 4 22.09 8.18 -0.55
CA ARG A 4 20.89 8.50 0.20
C ARG A 4 20.77 10.02 0.36
N LEU A 5 19.57 10.54 0.14
CA LEU A 5 19.24 11.94 0.36
C LEU A 5 19.43 12.35 1.82
N PRO A 6 19.76 13.62 2.09
CA PRO A 6 19.94 14.10 3.44
C PRO A 6 18.62 14.08 4.22
N TYR A 7 18.76 14.09 5.54
CA TYR A 7 17.66 14.29 6.46
C TYR A 7 16.84 15.55 6.09
N PRO A 8 15.52 15.45 5.92
CA PRO A 8 14.68 16.61 5.66
C PRO A 8 14.44 17.41 6.95
N THR A 9 14.75 18.71 6.92
CA THR A 9 14.67 19.63 8.09
C THR A 9 13.27 19.74 8.73
N LYS A 10 12.21 19.30 8.06
CA LYS A 10 10.81 19.45 8.50
C LYS A 10 10.18 18.16 9.04
N ILE A 11 10.88 17.03 9.09
CA ILE A 11 10.34 15.82 9.72
C ILE A 11 10.66 15.89 11.21
N ASP A 12 9.61 15.81 12.02
CA ASP A 12 9.74 15.60 13.46
C ASP A 12 9.83 14.08 13.68
N SER A 13 11.04 13.59 13.97
CA SER A 13 11.26 12.17 14.29
C SER A 13 12.02 12.07 15.60
N ASP A 14 11.44 11.31 16.53
CA ASP A 14 12.06 10.97 17.80
C ASP A 14 13.29 10.06 17.64
N MET A 15 13.43 9.44 16.46
CA MET A 15 14.52 8.52 16.13
C MET A 15 14.59 8.31 14.62
N TRP A 16 15.67 8.77 13.97
CA TRP A 16 15.87 8.71 12.53
C TRP A 16 16.55 7.41 12.09
N VAL A 17 15.80 6.31 12.14
CA VAL A 17 16.31 4.98 11.78
C VAL A 17 15.47 4.34 10.67
N ASP A 18 14.20 3.99 10.94
CA ASP A 18 13.36 3.34 9.93
C ASP A 18 13.16 4.24 8.70
N GLU A 19 12.91 5.52 8.95
CA GLU A 19 12.73 6.57 7.95
C GLU A 19 14.00 6.74 7.10
N ALA A 20 15.18 6.53 7.69
CA ALA A 20 16.44 6.63 6.99
C ALA A 20 16.70 5.45 6.04
N ILE A 21 16.11 4.28 6.32
CA ILE A 21 16.24 3.06 5.50
C ILE A 21 15.14 3.02 4.43
N TRP A 22 13.89 3.28 4.81
CA TRP A 22 12.70 3.06 3.98
C TRP A 22 11.97 4.34 3.54
N GLY A 23 12.29 5.51 4.11
CA GLY A 23 11.67 6.80 3.81
C GLY A 23 10.70 7.26 4.90
N HIS A 24 9.59 6.57 5.02
CA HIS A 24 8.70 6.70 6.16
C HIS A 24 8.53 5.38 6.87
N ARG A 25 7.95 5.45 8.06
CA ARG A 25 7.57 4.26 8.81
C ARG A 25 6.48 3.53 8.01
N LEU A 26 6.86 2.44 7.33
CA LEU A 26 5.93 1.54 6.69
C LEU A 26 4.96 1.01 7.75
N TYR A 27 3.69 1.41 7.65
CA TYR A 27 2.70 1.19 8.70
C TYR A 27 1.89 -0.08 8.43
N ASP A 28 1.85 -0.99 9.39
CA ASP A 28 1.19 -2.29 9.23
C ASP A 28 -0.33 -2.18 9.19
N GLU A 29 -0.93 -1.20 9.86
CA GLU A 29 -2.39 -0.98 9.81
C GLU A 29 -2.84 -0.20 8.56
N GLN A 30 -1.92 0.42 7.82
CA GLN A 30 -2.20 0.98 6.51
C GLN A 30 -2.08 -0.14 5.48
N THR A 31 -3.19 -0.72 5.09
CA THR A 31 -3.25 -1.79 4.10
C THR A 31 -2.85 -1.30 2.70
N PRO A 32 -2.58 -2.21 1.74
CA PRO A 32 -2.34 -1.82 0.34
C PRO A 32 -3.48 -0.98 -0.27
N TRP A 33 -4.73 -1.28 0.09
CA TRP A 33 -5.89 -0.48 -0.34
C TRP A 33 -5.83 0.94 0.20
N LEU A 34 -5.52 1.12 1.48
CA LEU A 34 -5.42 2.43 2.11
C LEU A 34 -4.18 3.21 1.63
N CYS A 35 -3.08 2.53 1.32
CA CYS A 35 -1.93 3.11 0.62
C CYS A 35 -2.34 3.66 -0.74
N PHE A 36 -3.07 2.88 -1.54
CA PHE A 36 -3.57 3.32 -2.85
C PHE A 36 -4.55 4.52 -2.73
N MET A 37 -5.44 4.50 -1.73
CA MET A 37 -6.35 5.63 -1.49
C MET A 37 -5.63 6.90 -1.04
N GLU A 38 -4.62 6.79 -0.16
CA GLU A 38 -3.78 7.92 0.21
C GLU A 38 -3.04 8.47 -1.03
N PHE A 39 -2.46 7.60 -1.85
CA PHE A 39 -1.83 7.98 -3.12
C PHE A 39 -2.79 8.75 -4.04
N LEU A 40 -4.03 8.27 -4.24
CA LEU A 40 -5.01 8.96 -5.08
C LEU A 40 -5.37 10.35 -4.52
N ASN A 41 -5.41 10.52 -3.20
CA ASN A 41 -5.62 11.82 -2.58
C ASN A 41 -4.48 12.80 -2.88
N VAL A 42 -3.23 12.34 -2.75
CA VAL A 42 -2.05 13.13 -3.14
C VAL A 42 -2.12 13.49 -4.63
N LEU A 43 -2.33 12.49 -5.48
CA LEU A 43 -2.35 12.64 -6.92
C LEU A 43 -3.43 13.62 -7.38
N GLN A 44 -4.65 13.54 -6.84
CA GLN A 44 -5.71 14.47 -7.20
C GLN A 44 -5.38 15.91 -6.78
N ALA A 45 -4.82 16.10 -5.59
CA ALA A 45 -4.45 17.44 -5.12
C ALA A 45 -3.33 18.05 -5.97
N GLU A 46 -2.33 17.25 -6.34
CA GLU A 46 -1.25 17.68 -7.24
C GLU A 46 -1.74 17.88 -8.68
N LEU A 47 -2.72 17.09 -9.13
CA LEU A 47 -3.36 17.28 -10.44
C LEU A 47 -4.12 18.61 -10.49
N ASP A 48 -4.88 18.94 -9.45
CA ASP A 48 -5.58 20.23 -9.33
C ASP A 48 -4.59 21.41 -9.33
N ALA A 49 -3.38 21.20 -8.80
CA ALA A 49 -2.29 22.19 -8.76
C ALA A 49 -1.45 22.23 -10.05
N GLY A 50 -1.66 21.32 -11.00
CA GLY A 50 -0.87 21.22 -12.24
C GLY A 50 0.50 20.57 -12.08
N ASN A 51 0.76 19.87 -10.96
CA ASN A 51 2.05 19.29 -10.57
C ASN A 51 2.04 17.75 -10.44
N ALA A 52 0.99 17.07 -10.93
CA ALA A 52 0.83 15.62 -10.77
C ALA A 52 2.04 14.81 -11.27
N LEU A 53 2.53 13.92 -10.41
CA LEU A 53 3.71 13.05 -10.59
C LEU A 53 4.94 13.79 -11.11
N MET A 54 5.11 15.06 -10.74
CA MET A 54 6.32 15.83 -10.98
C MET A 54 6.98 16.17 -9.65
N GLU A 55 8.30 15.99 -9.58
CA GLU A 55 9.10 16.37 -8.42
C GLU A 55 10.20 17.34 -8.87
N VAL A 56 9.95 18.64 -8.69
CA VAL A 56 10.92 19.70 -9.02
C VAL A 56 12.09 19.69 -8.04
N GLU A 57 11.77 19.56 -6.75
CA GLU A 57 12.75 19.45 -5.68
C GLU A 57 12.49 18.16 -4.86
N PRO A 58 13.53 17.36 -4.58
CA PRO A 58 13.37 16.12 -3.83
C PRO A 58 12.71 16.33 -2.46
N ASN A 59 11.70 15.51 -2.17
CA ASN A 59 11.02 15.45 -0.87
C ASN A 59 10.34 16.77 -0.46
N LYS A 60 9.94 17.61 -1.43
CA LYS A 60 9.20 18.85 -1.21
C LYS A 60 7.71 18.77 -1.49
N LEU A 61 7.18 17.58 -1.76
CA LEU A 61 5.75 17.34 -1.93
C LEU A 61 4.96 18.01 -0.80
N ALA A 62 4.01 18.87 -1.21
CA ALA A 62 3.11 19.54 -0.30
C ALA A 62 1.74 19.72 -0.96
N TYR A 63 0.70 19.16 -0.35
CA TYR A 63 -0.63 19.08 -0.96
C TYR A 63 -1.73 19.38 0.07
N LEU A 64 -2.88 19.85 -0.39
CA LEU A 64 -4.05 20.10 0.46
C LEU A 64 -5.07 18.96 0.30
N PRO A 65 -5.18 18.01 1.25
CA PRO A 65 -6.20 16.97 1.18
C PRO A 65 -7.60 17.55 1.36
N LYS A 66 -8.62 16.76 1.00
CA LYS A 66 -10.04 17.11 1.20
C LYS A 66 -10.60 16.41 2.44
N SER A 67 -11.31 17.15 3.29
CA SER A 67 -11.96 16.56 4.47
C SER A 67 -13.28 15.85 4.16
N ARG A 68 -14.09 16.40 3.25
CA ARG A 68 -15.41 15.87 2.81
C ARG A 68 -16.33 15.46 3.97
N LEU A 69 -16.44 16.30 4.99
CA LEU A 69 -17.19 16.00 6.20
C LEU A 69 -18.70 15.85 5.95
N TYR A 70 -19.28 16.60 5.00
CA TYR A 70 -20.68 16.43 4.60
C TYR A 70 -20.93 15.01 4.08
N LEU A 71 -20.14 14.58 3.10
CA LEU A 71 -20.22 13.24 2.52
C LEU A 71 -20.09 12.16 3.60
N ARG A 72 -19.08 12.24 4.46
CA ARG A 72 -18.88 11.25 5.54
C ARG A 72 -20.05 11.18 6.52
N ASN A 73 -20.60 12.34 6.88
CA ASN A 73 -21.76 12.35 7.77
C ASN A 73 -22.95 11.65 7.12
N ILE A 74 -23.23 11.96 5.85
CA ILE A 74 -24.31 11.33 5.08
C ILE A 74 -24.14 9.81 4.96
N LEU A 75 -22.92 9.35 4.67
CA LEU A 75 -22.63 7.92 4.42
C LEU A 75 -22.52 7.11 5.71
N PHE A 76 -21.82 7.62 6.73
CA PHE A 76 -21.36 6.81 7.85
C PHE A 76 -21.83 7.29 9.22
N ASN A 77 -22.24 8.56 9.36
CA ASN A 77 -22.83 9.11 10.58
C ASN A 77 -24.34 9.38 10.42
N ASN A 78 -25.05 8.39 9.88
CA ASN A 78 -26.46 8.50 9.50
C ASN A 78 -27.22 7.21 9.84
N PRO A 79 -27.36 6.85 11.13
CA PRO A 79 -27.88 5.55 11.54
C PRO A 79 -29.39 5.37 11.28
N GLN A 80 -30.16 6.46 11.18
CA GLN A 80 -31.62 6.40 11.05
C GLN A 80 -32.13 6.40 9.60
N LEU A 81 -31.24 6.50 8.61
CA LEU A 81 -31.63 6.65 7.20
C LEU A 81 -32.60 5.56 6.73
N SER A 82 -32.25 4.30 6.94
CA SER A 82 -33.06 3.14 6.51
C SER A 82 -34.40 3.07 7.24
N LEU A 83 -34.43 3.46 8.53
CA LEU A 83 -35.67 3.50 9.31
C LEU A 83 -36.63 4.57 8.78
N ILE A 84 -36.12 5.77 8.51
CA ILE A 84 -36.91 6.90 7.98
C ILE A 84 -37.44 6.55 6.58
N ALA A 85 -36.57 6.02 5.70
CA ALA A 85 -36.96 5.62 4.34
C ALA A 85 -38.09 4.58 4.34
N SER A 86 -38.05 3.62 5.29
CA SER A 86 -39.09 2.60 5.43
C SER A 86 -40.38 3.16 6.02
N ARG A 87 -40.28 3.96 7.09
CA ARG A 87 -41.44 4.50 7.83
C ARG A 87 -42.27 5.49 7.01
N TYR A 88 -41.61 6.32 6.21
CA TYR A 88 -42.24 7.39 5.42
C TYR A 88 -42.18 7.11 3.91
N LYS A 89 -42.20 5.83 3.52
CA LYS A 89 -42.07 5.38 2.12
C LYS A 89 -42.98 6.10 1.12
N TYR A 90 -44.17 6.55 1.55
CA TYR A 90 -45.15 7.22 0.69
C TYR A 90 -45.34 8.72 1.01
N ASP A 91 -44.49 9.29 1.86
CA ASP A 91 -44.53 10.70 2.27
C ASP A 91 -43.11 11.29 2.28
N ASP A 92 -42.61 11.64 1.10
CA ASP A 92 -41.25 12.19 0.92
C ASP A 92 -41.03 13.47 1.75
N LYS A 93 -42.06 14.31 1.90
CA LYS A 93 -41.97 15.57 2.63
C LYS A 93 -41.71 15.31 4.11
N GLU A 94 -42.46 14.39 4.71
CA GLU A 94 -42.25 14.00 6.09
C GLU A 94 -40.92 13.25 6.27
N ALA A 95 -40.53 12.39 5.31
CA ALA A 95 -39.24 11.71 5.33
C ALA A 95 -38.06 12.69 5.40
N TRP A 96 -38.07 13.72 4.54
CA TRP A 96 -37.06 14.78 4.54
C TRP A 96 -37.06 15.58 5.86
N ALA A 97 -38.23 16.00 6.34
CA ALA A 97 -38.35 16.74 7.59
C ALA A 97 -37.74 15.98 8.79
N GLN A 98 -38.07 14.69 8.92
CA GLN A 98 -37.54 13.82 9.98
C GLN A 98 -36.04 13.59 9.83
N TRP A 99 -35.55 13.41 8.61
CA TRP A 99 -34.12 13.21 8.37
C TRP A 99 -33.30 14.46 8.68
N TYR A 100 -33.78 15.65 8.34
CA TYR A 100 -33.11 16.91 8.70
C TYR A 100 -33.03 17.10 10.22
N GLU A 101 -34.07 16.74 10.97
CA GLU A 101 -34.04 16.81 12.44
C GLU A 101 -32.93 15.89 13.01
N VAL A 102 -32.86 14.65 12.52
CA VAL A 102 -31.84 13.69 12.96
C VAL A 102 -30.43 14.17 12.60
N MET A 103 -30.21 14.61 11.37
CA MET A 103 -28.90 15.11 10.94
C MET A 103 -28.48 16.38 11.65
N GLY A 104 -29.42 17.30 11.91
CA GLY A 104 -29.14 18.53 12.65
C GLY A 104 -28.64 18.29 14.07
N LYS A 105 -29.10 17.21 14.72
CA LYS A 105 -28.66 16.80 16.06
C LYS A 105 -27.45 15.87 16.05
N GLY A 106 -27.32 15.02 15.02
CA GLY A 106 -26.34 13.93 14.96
C GLY A 106 -25.06 14.22 14.19
N GLN A 107 -25.00 15.27 13.37
CA GLN A 107 -23.81 15.59 12.58
C GLN A 107 -22.62 15.96 13.47
N ALA A 108 -21.41 15.68 12.97
CA ALA A 108 -20.17 16.02 13.66
C ALA A 108 -19.10 16.57 12.72
N GLY A 109 -18.29 17.48 13.24
CA GLY A 109 -17.16 18.09 12.53
C GLY A 109 -17.51 19.25 11.59
N ILE A 110 -18.79 19.61 11.44
CA ILE A 110 -19.24 20.71 10.58
C ILE A 110 -19.89 21.80 11.44
N ILE A 111 -19.51 23.05 11.21
CA ILE A 111 -20.13 24.22 11.84
C ILE A 111 -21.31 24.66 10.98
N ASN A 112 -22.50 24.83 11.57
CA ASN A 112 -23.73 25.26 10.89
C ASN A 112 -24.04 24.43 9.64
N ALA A 113 -24.08 23.10 9.79
CA ALA A 113 -24.31 22.19 8.66
C ALA A 113 -25.69 22.41 8.02
N ASP A 114 -25.73 22.58 6.70
CA ASP A 114 -26.97 22.65 5.92
C ASP A 114 -27.04 21.48 4.93
N PHE A 115 -28.05 20.62 5.10
CA PHE A 115 -28.30 19.47 4.24
C PHE A 115 -29.52 19.64 3.32
N THR A 116 -30.20 20.80 3.36
CA THR A 116 -31.46 21.04 2.62
C THR A 116 -31.30 21.03 1.10
N TYR A 117 -30.07 21.18 0.62
CA TYR A 117 -29.76 21.08 -0.81
C TYR A 117 -30.01 19.67 -1.38
N LEU A 118 -30.07 18.62 -0.54
CA LEU A 118 -30.21 17.24 -0.99
C LEU A 118 -31.61 16.96 -1.54
N GLU A 119 -32.68 17.48 -0.94
CA GLU A 119 -34.06 17.31 -1.41
C GLU A 119 -34.27 17.89 -2.82
N LYS A 120 -33.60 19.00 -3.15
CA LYS A 120 -33.62 19.56 -4.51
C LYS A 120 -32.94 18.66 -5.54
N ARG A 121 -31.99 17.83 -5.12
CA ARG A 121 -31.20 16.93 -5.98
C ARG A 121 -31.79 15.51 -6.04
N PHE A 122 -32.48 15.13 -4.97
CA PHE A 122 -33.17 13.85 -4.80
C PHE A 122 -34.61 14.13 -4.37
N PRO A 123 -35.54 14.38 -5.31
CA PRO A 123 -36.92 14.70 -4.96
C PRO A 123 -37.61 13.57 -4.19
N LYS A 124 -37.24 12.32 -4.46
CA LYS A 124 -37.68 11.15 -3.70
C LYS A 124 -36.65 10.79 -2.64
N PHE A 125 -37.09 10.64 -1.40
CA PHE A 125 -36.22 10.27 -0.28
C PHE A 125 -35.66 8.85 -0.46
N GLU A 126 -36.44 7.93 -1.04
CA GLU A 126 -36.01 6.56 -1.34
C GLU A 126 -34.82 6.52 -2.32
N ASP A 127 -34.77 7.41 -3.31
CA ASP A 127 -33.66 7.50 -4.26
C ASP A 127 -32.38 7.97 -3.55
N PHE A 128 -32.48 8.98 -2.69
CA PHE A 128 -31.37 9.42 -1.82
C PHE A 128 -30.86 8.29 -0.94
N ALA A 129 -31.77 7.60 -0.23
CA ALA A 129 -31.43 6.49 0.64
C ALA A 129 -30.74 5.34 -0.12
N SER A 130 -31.24 5.03 -1.32
CA SER A 130 -30.67 4.00 -2.19
C SER A 130 -29.26 4.35 -2.67
N VAL A 131 -29.01 5.62 -3.03
CA VAL A 131 -27.66 6.07 -3.42
C VAL A 131 -26.69 5.97 -2.25
N VAL A 132 -27.10 6.40 -1.05
CA VAL A 132 -26.27 6.27 0.15
C VAL A 132 -25.97 4.80 0.46
N GLN A 133 -26.98 3.93 0.39
CA GLN A 133 -26.80 2.50 0.64
C GLN A 133 -25.86 1.85 -0.37
N PHE A 134 -26.03 2.13 -1.67
CA PHE A 134 -25.13 1.68 -2.72
C PHE A 134 -23.67 2.07 -2.45
N LEU A 135 -23.42 3.35 -2.11
CA LEU A 135 -22.06 3.82 -1.84
C LEU A 135 -21.46 3.16 -0.60
N LYS A 136 -22.25 2.97 0.47
CA LYS A 136 -21.80 2.26 1.68
C LYS A 136 -21.43 0.80 1.40
N GLU A 137 -22.15 0.11 0.54
CA GLU A 137 -21.83 -1.27 0.14
C GLU A 137 -20.51 -1.37 -0.64
N THR A 138 -20.06 -0.26 -1.22
CA THR A 138 -18.76 -0.17 -1.92
C THR A 138 -17.62 0.28 -1.00
N THR A 139 -17.83 0.29 0.32
CA THR A 139 -16.79 0.69 1.28
C THR A 139 -15.59 -0.25 1.21
N ILE A 140 -14.42 0.34 1.04
CA ILE A 140 -13.13 -0.35 1.05
C ILE A 140 -12.90 -0.85 2.46
N GLU A 141 -12.77 -2.18 2.59
CA GLU A 141 -12.63 -2.86 3.88
C GLU A 141 -13.82 -2.61 4.82
N GLY A 142 -15.04 -2.58 4.29
CA GLY A 142 -16.27 -2.19 4.99
C GLY A 142 -16.66 -3.00 6.23
N GLU A 143 -16.10 -4.20 6.43
CA GLU A 143 -16.33 -5.02 7.63
C GLU A 143 -15.41 -4.67 8.81
N ASN A 144 -14.41 -3.80 8.60
CA ASN A 144 -13.52 -3.38 9.67
C ASN A 144 -14.26 -2.42 10.60
N ASN A 145 -14.12 -2.63 11.93
CA ASN A 145 -14.72 -1.82 13.00
C ASN A 145 -14.10 -0.40 13.10
N LYS A 146 -13.99 0.28 11.95
CA LYS A 146 -13.45 1.63 11.80
C LYS A 146 -14.52 2.62 12.20
N ARG A 147 -14.10 3.66 12.92
CA ARG A 147 -14.95 4.82 13.22
C ARG A 147 -15.52 5.41 11.92
N TRP A 148 -16.71 6.00 11.98
CA TRP A 148 -17.41 6.56 10.83
C TRP A 148 -16.56 7.57 10.02
N SER A 149 -15.67 8.32 10.67
CA SER A 149 -14.80 9.29 10.03
C SER A 149 -13.56 8.68 9.35
N SER A 150 -13.37 7.36 9.44
CA SER A 150 -12.28 6.59 8.83
C SER A 150 -12.79 5.46 7.93
N GLN A 151 -13.93 5.67 7.30
CA GLN A 151 -14.47 4.78 6.28
C GLN A 151 -14.32 5.42 4.89
N PHE A 152 -13.93 4.61 3.91
CA PHE A 152 -13.57 5.07 2.58
C PHE A 152 -14.39 4.31 1.54
N ILE A 153 -15.16 5.01 0.72
CA ILE A 153 -15.87 4.39 -0.41
C ILE A 153 -14.91 4.09 -1.57
N PHE A 154 -15.32 3.19 -2.45
CA PHE A 154 -14.59 2.88 -3.67
C PHE A 154 -14.34 4.14 -4.53
N PRO A 155 -13.15 4.29 -5.16
CA PRO A 155 -12.75 5.52 -5.85
C PRO A 155 -13.34 5.59 -7.26
N TYR A 156 -14.64 5.90 -7.34
CA TYR A 156 -15.32 6.10 -8.62
C TYR A 156 -14.91 7.37 -9.35
N GLY A 157 -14.24 8.30 -8.67
CA GLY A 157 -13.77 9.56 -9.22
C GLY A 157 -13.20 10.48 -8.14
N PRO A 158 -12.83 11.72 -8.52
CA PRO A 158 -12.22 12.69 -7.61
C PRO A 158 -13.07 13.01 -6.37
N ASN A 159 -14.41 12.94 -6.46
CA ASN A 159 -15.30 13.24 -5.34
C ASN A 159 -15.35 12.14 -4.26
N CYS A 160 -14.79 10.97 -4.56
CA CYS A 160 -14.64 9.87 -3.59
C CYS A 160 -13.38 10.02 -2.72
N LEU A 161 -12.49 10.98 -3.04
CA LEU A 161 -11.16 11.08 -2.43
C LEU A 161 -11.17 12.06 -1.27
N TYR A 162 -10.81 11.57 -0.09
CA TYR A 162 -10.70 12.35 1.13
C TYR A 162 -9.74 11.72 2.16
N GLU A 163 -9.17 12.51 3.07
CA GLU A 163 -8.12 12.04 4.02
C GLU A 163 -8.64 11.20 5.19
N ASP A 164 -7.78 10.64 6.04
CA ASP A 164 -8.20 10.02 7.30
C ASP A 164 -8.36 11.09 8.41
N LEU A 165 -9.53 11.12 9.07
CA LEU A 165 -9.86 12.12 10.08
C LEU A 165 -10.36 11.51 11.39
N ASN A 166 -9.88 12.07 12.49
CA ASN A 166 -10.40 11.94 13.83
C ASN A 166 -11.35 13.09 14.13
N VAL A 167 -12.64 12.77 14.28
CA VAL A 167 -13.68 13.74 14.61
C VAL A 167 -14.12 13.48 16.04
N LYS A 168 -13.87 14.43 16.93
CA LYS A 168 -14.31 14.41 18.33
C LYS A 168 -15.35 15.49 18.56
N GLU A 169 -16.27 15.26 19.49
CA GLU A 169 -17.25 16.26 19.88
C GLU A 169 -16.56 17.56 20.33
N ASN A 170 -17.08 18.70 19.86
CA ASN A 170 -16.62 20.05 20.22
C ASN A 170 -15.14 20.34 19.95
N LYS A 171 -14.49 19.58 19.06
CA LYS A 171 -13.12 19.82 18.61
C LYS A 171 -13.05 19.91 17.10
N ALA A 172 -12.12 20.73 16.60
CA ALA A 172 -11.80 20.75 15.19
C ALA A 172 -11.34 19.34 14.75
N PRO A 173 -11.81 18.83 13.60
CA PRO A 173 -11.32 17.57 13.05
C PRO A 173 -9.80 17.59 12.89
N THR A 174 -9.15 16.54 13.37
CA THR A 174 -7.70 16.37 13.23
C THR A 174 -7.42 15.16 12.37
N ASN A 175 -6.31 15.14 11.65
CA ASN A 175 -5.89 13.95 10.93
C ASN A 175 -5.35 12.88 11.90
N ASP A 176 -5.65 11.62 11.61
CA ASP A 176 -5.39 10.52 12.54
C ASP A 176 -4.16 9.68 12.19
N ARG A 177 -3.53 9.91 11.04
CA ARG A 177 -2.34 9.21 10.48
C ARG A 177 -2.29 7.68 10.62
N ARG A 178 -3.41 7.06 11.00
CA ARG A 178 -3.51 5.64 11.30
C ARG A 178 -3.71 4.85 10.02
N PHE A 179 -4.68 5.27 9.20
CA PHE A 179 -4.97 4.60 7.94
C PHE A 179 -4.24 5.25 6.76
N PHE A 180 -3.98 6.56 6.82
CA PHE A 180 -3.16 7.30 5.86
C PHE A 180 -1.85 7.72 6.54
N GLY A 181 -0.91 6.76 6.60
CA GLY A 181 0.32 6.81 7.37
C GLY A 181 1.56 7.21 6.57
N ARG A 182 1.39 7.94 5.45
CA ARG A 182 2.44 8.36 4.50
C ARG A 182 2.95 7.29 3.52
N THR A 183 2.46 6.06 3.59
CA THR A 183 2.88 5.02 2.63
C THR A 183 2.39 5.34 1.21
N GLY A 184 1.23 5.98 1.06
CA GLY A 184 0.73 6.52 -0.21
C GLY A 184 1.51 7.73 -0.72
N GLU A 185 2.11 8.53 0.18
CA GLU A 185 3.06 9.60 -0.20
C GLU A 185 4.36 9.00 -0.75
N LEU A 186 4.86 7.91 -0.14
CA LEU A 186 5.99 7.16 -0.69
C LEU A 186 5.69 6.62 -2.09
N LEU A 187 4.52 5.99 -2.27
CA LEU A 187 4.07 5.50 -3.57
C LEU A 187 4.00 6.62 -4.60
N TYR A 188 3.48 7.79 -4.24
CA TYR A 188 3.47 8.96 -5.11
C TYR A 188 4.88 9.37 -5.56
N LEU A 189 5.82 9.47 -4.61
CA LEU A 189 7.22 9.83 -4.91
C LEU A 189 7.92 8.77 -5.77
N MET A 190 7.67 7.48 -5.53
CA MET A 190 8.21 6.40 -6.36
C MET A 190 7.73 6.53 -7.81
N LEU A 191 6.43 6.74 -8.01
CA LEU A 191 5.87 6.92 -9.36
C LEU A 191 6.30 8.23 -10.02
N ALA A 192 6.47 9.31 -9.26
CA ALA A 192 7.02 10.57 -9.77
C ALA A 192 8.48 10.40 -10.25
N ARG A 193 9.30 9.64 -9.52
CA ARG A 193 10.70 9.36 -9.86
C ARG A 193 10.89 8.26 -10.90
N SER A 194 9.85 7.48 -11.22
CA SER A 194 9.91 6.37 -12.16
C SER A 194 10.18 6.75 -13.62
N GLY A 195 9.97 8.03 -13.98
CA GLY A 195 10.03 8.48 -15.38
C GLY A 195 8.83 8.07 -16.24
N ARG A 196 7.73 7.58 -15.63
CA ARG A 196 6.49 7.15 -16.30
C ARG A 196 5.23 7.93 -15.86
N GLY A 197 5.44 9.04 -15.15
CA GLY A 197 4.36 9.85 -14.58
C GLY A 197 3.30 10.28 -15.60
N PRO A 198 3.68 10.87 -16.76
CA PRO A 198 2.73 11.31 -17.77
C PRO A 198 1.81 10.19 -18.31
N GLU A 199 2.37 9.00 -18.58
CA GLU A 199 1.61 7.85 -19.07
C GLU A 199 0.62 7.33 -18.03
N ILE A 200 1.06 7.27 -16.76
CA ILE A 200 0.21 6.85 -15.64
C ILE A 200 -0.96 7.83 -15.46
N ILE A 201 -0.69 9.14 -15.43
CA ILE A 201 -1.72 10.17 -15.28
C ILE A 201 -2.74 10.08 -16.41
N SER A 202 -2.28 9.96 -17.66
CA SER A 202 -3.16 9.85 -18.83
C SER A 202 -4.15 8.69 -18.69
N ASN A 203 -3.70 7.56 -18.16
CA ASN A 203 -4.57 6.40 -17.94
C ASN A 203 -5.49 6.56 -16.72
N LEU A 204 -5.01 7.11 -15.60
CA LEU A 204 -5.82 7.31 -14.39
C LEU A 204 -6.92 8.37 -14.59
N GLN A 205 -6.66 9.45 -15.35
CA GLN A 205 -7.67 10.44 -15.73
C GLN A 205 -8.82 9.84 -16.55
N LYS A 206 -8.53 8.77 -17.29
CA LYS A 206 -9.53 8.03 -18.05
C LYS A 206 -10.34 7.09 -17.15
N SER A 207 -9.85 6.71 -15.96
CA SER A 207 -10.45 5.75 -15.03
C SER A 207 -10.88 6.39 -13.69
N VAL A 208 -10.09 6.21 -12.62
CA VAL A 208 -10.41 6.56 -11.22
C VAL A 208 -10.36 8.05 -10.92
N LEU A 209 -9.77 8.84 -11.81
CA LEU A 209 -9.77 10.31 -11.73
C LEU A 209 -10.75 10.94 -12.74
N ASN A 210 -11.61 10.15 -13.38
CA ASN A 210 -12.58 10.66 -14.34
C ASN A 210 -13.75 11.38 -13.64
N ALA A 211 -13.71 12.71 -13.61
CA ALA A 211 -14.75 13.55 -13.01
C ALA A 211 -16.14 13.39 -13.67
N THR A 212 -16.19 12.99 -14.95
CA THR A 212 -17.45 12.83 -15.69
C THR A 212 -18.18 11.52 -15.41
N ASN A 213 -17.54 10.60 -14.67
CA ASN A 213 -18.12 9.30 -14.36
C ASN A 213 -19.46 9.42 -13.63
N LYS A 214 -20.44 8.58 -14.01
CA LYS A 214 -21.79 8.61 -13.43
C LYS A 214 -21.81 8.38 -11.91
N PHE A 215 -21.00 7.48 -11.39
CA PHE A 215 -20.91 7.19 -9.95
C PHE A 215 -20.20 8.34 -9.21
N ASN A 216 -19.16 8.93 -9.81
CA ASN A 216 -18.56 10.16 -9.27
C ASN A 216 -19.57 11.32 -9.18
N ARG A 217 -20.46 11.46 -10.18
CA ARG A 217 -21.54 12.47 -10.16
C ARG A 217 -22.56 12.21 -9.07
N LEU A 218 -22.86 10.95 -8.73
CA LEU A 218 -23.71 10.62 -7.58
C LEU A 218 -23.06 11.09 -6.28
N VAL A 219 -21.76 10.83 -6.10
CA VAL A 219 -21.02 11.30 -4.93
C VAL A 219 -20.98 12.84 -4.87
N ALA A 220 -20.74 13.49 -6.01
CA ALA A 220 -20.78 14.95 -6.12
C ALA A 220 -22.15 15.53 -5.71
N ALA A 221 -23.24 14.84 -6.05
CA ALA A 221 -24.60 15.26 -5.69
C ALA A 221 -24.87 15.18 -4.17
N LEU A 222 -24.08 14.42 -3.42
CA LEU A 222 -24.14 14.35 -1.96
C LEU A 222 -23.33 15.43 -1.25
N GLU A 223 -22.57 16.27 -1.97
CA GLU A 223 -21.78 17.36 -1.35
C GLU A 223 -22.32 18.74 -1.71
N PRO A 224 -22.28 19.73 -0.80
CA PRO A 224 -22.70 21.08 -1.13
C PRO A 224 -21.74 21.70 -2.16
N LYS A 225 -22.21 22.69 -2.92
CA LYS A 225 -21.38 23.35 -3.96
C LYS A 225 -20.16 24.07 -3.37
N GLU A 226 -20.34 24.64 -2.19
CA GLU A 226 -19.28 25.31 -1.44
C GLU A 226 -19.06 24.53 -0.14
N THR A 227 -17.90 23.91 -0.02
CA THR A 227 -17.47 23.23 1.21
C THR A 227 -16.29 23.98 1.80
N ILE A 228 -16.38 24.34 3.08
CA ILE A 228 -15.20 24.77 3.83
C ILE A 228 -14.32 23.53 4.05
N ASN A 229 -13.16 23.49 3.39
CA ASN A 229 -12.18 22.45 3.62
C ASN A 229 -11.50 22.73 4.98
N SER A 230 -11.73 21.86 5.95
CA SER A 230 -11.13 21.96 7.30
C SER A 230 -9.70 21.44 7.36
N SER A 231 -9.20 20.89 6.25
CA SER A 231 -7.87 20.29 6.14
C SER A 231 -6.77 21.34 6.10
N THR A 232 -5.57 20.95 6.55
CA THR A 232 -4.35 21.75 6.45
C THR A 232 -3.40 21.18 5.42
N VAL A 233 -2.51 22.01 4.88
CA VAL A 233 -1.48 21.57 3.93
C VAL A 233 -0.61 20.49 4.57
N ARG A 234 -0.49 19.36 3.88
CA ARG A 234 0.40 18.26 4.21
C ARG A 234 1.75 18.50 3.55
N SER A 235 2.82 18.14 4.25
CA SER A 235 4.18 18.21 3.73
C SER A 235 5.10 17.27 4.52
N GLY A 236 6.36 17.21 4.10
CA GLY A 236 7.39 16.40 4.76
C GLY A 236 7.34 14.94 4.34
N ALA A 237 6.88 14.66 3.12
CA ALA A 237 7.08 13.37 2.47
C ALA A 237 8.59 13.15 2.24
N TYR A 238 9.08 11.92 2.38
CA TYR A 238 10.49 11.59 2.26
C TYR A 238 10.68 10.18 1.74
N LEU A 239 11.28 10.08 0.56
CA LEU A 239 11.76 8.84 -0.03
C LEU A 239 13.29 8.96 -0.15
N PRO A 240 14.10 8.01 0.38
CA PRO A 240 15.52 8.25 0.65
C PRO A 240 16.42 8.28 -0.59
N TYR A 241 15.97 7.75 -1.72
CA TYR A 241 16.79 7.60 -2.92
C TYR A 241 16.08 8.27 -4.11
N LEU A 242 16.84 9.02 -4.92
CA LEU A 242 16.31 9.66 -6.13
C LEU A 242 16.04 8.64 -7.22
N ASP A 243 16.92 7.67 -7.34
CA ASP A 243 16.88 6.68 -8.40
C ASP A 243 17.04 5.29 -7.77
N LEU A 244 16.15 4.39 -8.16
CA LEU A 244 16.14 2.97 -7.83
C LEU A 244 15.38 2.25 -8.96
N PRO A 245 15.91 1.11 -9.48
CA PRO A 245 15.21 0.31 -10.48
C PRO A 245 13.78 -0.05 -10.07
N GLU A 246 13.56 -0.29 -8.77
CA GLU A 246 12.26 -0.64 -8.20
C GLU A 246 11.15 0.39 -8.52
N TYR A 247 11.50 1.68 -8.72
CA TYR A 247 10.52 2.72 -9.06
C TYR A 247 9.98 2.57 -10.47
N GLN A 248 10.88 2.29 -11.41
CA GLN A 248 10.50 2.06 -12.80
C GLN A 248 9.78 0.72 -12.97
N GLU A 249 10.25 -0.34 -12.30
CA GLU A 249 9.62 -1.66 -12.34
C GLU A 249 8.16 -1.64 -11.85
N LEU A 250 7.89 -0.91 -10.76
CA LEU A 250 6.54 -0.64 -10.26
C LEU A 250 5.68 0.07 -11.31
N ALA A 251 6.23 1.12 -11.92
CA ALA A 251 5.51 1.91 -12.91
C ALA A 251 5.20 1.13 -14.19
N ASP A 252 6.16 0.34 -14.68
CA ASP A 252 6.00 -0.49 -15.88
C ASP A 252 4.93 -1.58 -15.66
N ASP A 253 4.82 -2.14 -14.45
CA ASP A 253 3.72 -3.03 -14.08
C ASP A 253 2.36 -2.32 -14.00
N TRP A 254 2.32 -1.12 -13.42
CA TRP A 254 1.11 -0.31 -13.42
C TRP A 254 0.64 -0.01 -14.84
N LEU A 255 1.54 0.36 -15.74
CA LEU A 255 1.21 0.61 -17.14
C LEU A 255 0.73 -0.66 -17.85
N SER A 256 1.33 -1.82 -17.59
CA SER A 256 0.86 -3.10 -18.15
C SER A 256 -0.61 -3.36 -17.79
N LEU A 257 -1.03 -3.06 -16.57
CA LEU A 257 -2.43 -3.15 -16.14
C LEU A 257 -3.31 -2.04 -16.71
N LEU A 258 -2.86 -0.80 -16.68
CA LEU A 258 -3.63 0.37 -17.10
C LEU A 258 -3.87 0.43 -18.61
N GLU A 259 -2.94 -0.10 -19.41
CA GLU A 259 -3.02 -0.18 -20.87
C GLU A 259 -3.74 -1.44 -21.38
N SER A 260 -4.04 -2.39 -20.49
CA SER A 260 -4.82 -3.58 -20.82
C SER A 260 -6.30 -3.25 -21.03
N ASN A 261 -7.03 -4.13 -21.72
CA ASN A 261 -8.48 -3.98 -21.95
C ASN A 261 -9.35 -4.36 -20.73
N ILE A 262 -8.82 -4.17 -19.51
CA ILE A 262 -9.55 -4.44 -18.26
C ILE A 262 -10.58 -3.31 -18.08
N PRO A 263 -11.83 -3.61 -17.68
CA PRO A 263 -12.77 -2.57 -17.29
C PRO A 263 -12.17 -1.66 -16.21
N LYS A 264 -12.39 -0.36 -16.34
CA LYS A 264 -11.60 0.68 -15.64
C LYS A 264 -11.60 0.61 -14.11
N TYR A 265 -12.59 -0.01 -13.51
CA TYR A 265 -12.65 -0.22 -12.05
C TYR A 265 -12.14 -1.60 -11.63
N ASP A 266 -12.24 -2.59 -12.51
CA ASP A 266 -11.77 -3.95 -12.26
C ASP A 266 -10.24 -4.03 -12.28
N VAL A 267 -9.56 -3.03 -12.85
CA VAL A 267 -8.09 -2.90 -12.79
C VAL A 267 -7.58 -2.54 -11.39
N ILE A 268 -8.40 -1.89 -10.55
CA ILE A 268 -7.94 -1.32 -9.28
C ILE A 268 -7.48 -2.38 -8.28
N PRO A 269 -8.22 -3.47 -8.03
CA PRO A 269 -7.71 -4.54 -7.17
C PRO A 269 -6.36 -5.09 -7.63
N HIS A 270 -6.11 -5.12 -8.95
CA HIS A 270 -4.83 -5.55 -9.50
C HIS A 270 -3.72 -4.53 -9.24
N LEU A 271 -3.98 -3.23 -9.42
CA LEU A 271 -3.06 -2.15 -9.06
C LEU A 271 -2.70 -2.21 -7.56
N VAL A 272 -3.69 -2.43 -6.69
CA VAL A 272 -3.50 -2.54 -5.25
C VAL A 272 -2.59 -3.72 -4.89
N ASN A 273 -2.84 -4.91 -5.45
CA ASN A 273 -2.03 -6.09 -5.19
C ASN A 273 -0.58 -5.92 -5.66
N ILE A 274 -0.40 -5.36 -6.85
CA ILE A 274 0.92 -5.16 -7.46
C ILE A 274 1.69 -4.06 -6.73
N THR A 275 1.01 -3.00 -6.31
CA THR A 275 1.58 -1.99 -5.39
C THR A 275 2.09 -2.66 -4.12
N GLY A 276 1.27 -3.49 -3.48
CA GLY A 276 1.69 -4.17 -2.26
C GLY A 276 2.87 -5.11 -2.47
N LEU A 277 2.94 -5.80 -3.62
CA LEU A 277 4.10 -6.63 -3.99
C LEU A 277 5.36 -5.77 -4.12
N HIS A 278 5.32 -4.69 -4.89
CA HIS A 278 6.46 -3.79 -5.09
C HIS A 278 6.91 -3.11 -3.80
N MET A 279 6.00 -2.74 -2.92
CA MET A 279 6.36 -2.19 -1.61
C MET A 279 7.05 -3.23 -0.71
N ILE A 280 6.68 -4.51 -0.81
CA ILE A 280 7.40 -5.62 -0.15
C ILE A 280 8.80 -5.79 -0.75
N LEU A 281 8.91 -5.80 -2.08
CA LEU A 281 10.20 -5.91 -2.78
C LEU A 281 11.13 -4.75 -2.40
N TYR A 282 10.64 -3.51 -2.46
CA TYR A 282 11.36 -2.34 -2.01
C TYR A 282 11.82 -2.49 -0.55
N SER A 283 10.92 -2.86 0.36
CA SER A 283 11.25 -3.01 1.79
C SER A 283 12.38 -4.01 2.03
N LEU A 284 12.32 -5.19 1.39
CA LEU A 284 13.31 -6.25 1.52
C LEU A 284 14.63 -5.92 0.81
N ASN A 285 14.58 -5.33 -0.39
CA ASN A 285 15.78 -4.89 -1.10
C ASN A 285 16.52 -3.77 -0.35
N ARG A 286 15.80 -2.82 0.26
CA ARG A 286 16.43 -1.81 1.13
C ARG A 286 17.09 -2.44 2.35
N ALA A 287 16.45 -3.44 2.97
CA ALA A 287 17.04 -4.17 4.08
C ALA A 287 18.33 -4.91 3.66
N LYS A 288 18.33 -5.60 2.51
CA LYS A 288 19.51 -6.27 1.95
C LYS A 288 20.63 -5.29 1.63
N ALA A 289 20.30 -4.13 1.04
CA ALA A 289 21.28 -3.09 0.73
C ALA A 289 21.99 -2.57 1.99
N VAL A 290 21.25 -2.33 3.08
CA VAL A 290 21.84 -1.97 4.39
C VAL A 290 22.74 -3.07 4.94
N LEU A 291 22.33 -4.33 4.77
CA LEU A 291 23.10 -5.50 5.17
C LEU A 291 24.29 -5.81 4.25
N LYS A 292 24.47 -5.06 3.17
CA LYS A 292 25.47 -5.31 2.11
C LYS A 292 25.34 -6.71 1.50
N ASP A 293 24.11 -7.21 1.42
CA ASP A 293 23.78 -8.49 0.79
C ASP A 293 23.42 -8.27 -0.68
N GLU A 294 24.37 -8.59 -1.55
CA GLU A 294 24.27 -8.42 -3.01
C GLU A 294 23.53 -9.57 -3.72
N THR A 295 23.12 -10.61 -2.98
CA THR A 295 22.39 -11.73 -3.59
C THR A 295 21.01 -11.27 -4.06
N LYS A 296 20.53 -11.81 -5.19
CA LYS A 296 19.19 -11.50 -5.68
C LYS A 296 18.13 -11.88 -4.65
N LEU A 297 17.21 -10.96 -4.35
CA LEU A 297 16.04 -11.26 -3.54
C LEU A 297 15.19 -12.33 -4.24
N SER A 298 14.93 -13.45 -3.57
CA SER A 298 14.20 -14.57 -4.15
C SER A 298 13.24 -15.23 -3.16
N PHE A 299 12.11 -15.72 -3.67
CA PHE A 299 11.02 -16.26 -2.89
C PHE A 299 10.71 -17.67 -3.35
N VAL A 300 10.84 -18.66 -2.46
CA VAL A 300 10.35 -20.02 -2.76
C VAL A 300 8.84 -20.05 -2.56
N LEU A 301 8.07 -20.17 -3.63
CA LEU A 301 6.62 -20.16 -3.57
C LEU A 301 6.06 -21.60 -3.57
N GLU A 302 5.32 -21.97 -2.52
CA GLU A 302 4.55 -23.20 -2.52
C GLU A 302 3.19 -22.99 -3.22
N ILE A 303 2.96 -23.73 -4.30
CA ILE A 303 1.61 -23.91 -4.82
C ILE A 303 0.91 -24.97 -3.97
N VAL A 304 -0.03 -24.51 -3.15
CA VAL A 304 -0.67 -25.30 -2.08
C VAL A 304 -1.02 -26.71 -2.52
N SER A 305 -0.40 -27.69 -1.87
CA SER A 305 -0.65 -29.12 -2.07
C SER A 305 -1.44 -29.74 -0.90
N PRO A 306 -2.24 -30.80 -1.14
CA PRO A 306 -2.94 -31.51 -0.07
C PRO A 306 -1.98 -32.16 0.95
N LYS A 307 -0.87 -32.73 0.46
CA LYS A 307 0.17 -33.35 1.28
C LYS A 307 1.28 -32.34 1.56
N LYS A 308 1.95 -32.49 2.71
CA LYS A 308 3.15 -31.71 3.05
C LYS A 308 4.27 -32.05 2.06
N SER A 309 4.96 -31.04 1.55
CA SER A 309 6.09 -31.16 0.62
C SER A 309 7.33 -30.47 1.17
N ILE A 310 8.51 -30.78 0.63
CA ILE A 310 9.75 -30.04 0.95
C ILE A 310 9.65 -28.56 0.57
N ILE A 311 8.95 -28.24 -0.52
CA ILE A 311 8.70 -26.87 -0.97
C ILE A 311 7.96 -26.06 0.11
N ARG A 312 7.04 -26.69 0.87
CA ARG A 312 6.37 -26.03 2.00
C ARG A 312 7.35 -25.59 3.07
N GLU A 313 8.35 -26.41 3.37
CA GLU A 313 9.36 -26.11 4.37
C GLU A 313 10.28 -24.99 3.88
N LEU A 314 10.84 -25.13 2.67
CA LEU A 314 11.67 -24.10 2.05
C LEU A 314 10.96 -22.75 1.93
N SER A 315 9.69 -22.76 1.54
CA SER A 315 8.86 -21.55 1.48
C SER A 315 8.63 -20.93 2.86
N SER A 316 8.44 -21.75 3.88
CA SER A 316 8.27 -21.27 5.26
C SER A 316 9.59 -20.67 5.79
N ASP A 317 10.72 -21.26 5.44
CA ASP A 317 12.06 -20.81 5.86
C ASP A 317 12.41 -19.50 5.17
N SER A 318 12.22 -19.42 3.85
CA SER A 318 12.35 -18.17 3.06
C SER A 318 11.48 -17.06 3.63
N PHE A 319 10.22 -17.33 3.99
CA PHE A 319 9.35 -16.33 4.61
C PHE A 319 9.89 -15.83 5.95
N THR A 320 10.40 -16.75 6.77
CA THR A 320 10.92 -16.43 8.11
C THR A 320 12.22 -15.63 8.01
N GLU A 321 13.09 -15.97 7.06
CA GLU A 321 14.30 -15.22 6.76
C GLU A 321 13.96 -13.78 6.37
N HIS A 322 13.07 -13.59 5.39
CA HIS A 322 12.65 -12.27 4.93
C HIS A 322 12.00 -11.45 6.04
N ASN A 323 11.16 -12.07 6.89
CA ASN A 323 10.54 -11.37 8.00
C ASN A 323 11.54 -10.90 9.07
N ASN A 324 12.74 -11.48 9.12
CA ASN A 324 13.80 -11.05 10.04
C ASN A 324 14.78 -10.04 9.40
N LEU A 325 14.72 -9.80 8.08
CA LEU A 325 15.65 -8.91 7.39
C LEU A 325 15.53 -7.46 7.88
N SER A 326 14.32 -6.94 8.06
CA SER A 326 14.11 -5.56 8.50
C SER A 326 14.74 -5.30 9.86
N ARG A 327 14.55 -6.24 10.81
CA ARG A 327 15.17 -6.19 12.13
C ARG A 327 16.70 -6.18 12.07
N ARG A 328 17.28 -7.08 11.26
CA ARG A 328 18.74 -7.15 11.05
C ARG A 328 19.26 -5.85 10.43
N ALA A 329 18.54 -5.28 9.46
CA ALA A 329 18.90 -4.05 8.81
C ALA A 329 18.89 -2.85 9.78
N VAL A 330 17.90 -2.74 10.67
CA VAL A 330 17.88 -1.71 11.72
C VAL A 330 19.13 -1.78 12.59
N GLU A 331 19.47 -2.97 13.08
CA GLU A 331 20.66 -3.14 13.92
C GLU A 331 21.95 -2.81 13.15
N ALA A 332 22.10 -3.33 11.93
CA ALA A 332 23.27 -3.06 11.09
C ALA A 332 23.41 -1.57 10.75
N TYR A 333 22.30 -0.91 10.45
CA TYR A 333 22.26 0.53 10.16
C TYR A 333 22.74 1.36 11.34
N ILE A 334 22.32 1.03 12.56
CA ILE A 334 22.80 1.74 13.75
C ILE A 334 24.29 1.45 13.99
N ARG A 335 24.67 0.18 13.95
CA ARG A 335 26.04 -0.25 14.28
C ARG A 335 27.09 0.21 13.26
N GLN A 336 26.69 0.66 12.07
CA GLN A 336 27.61 1.24 11.10
C GLN A 336 28.38 2.45 11.68
N ILE A 337 27.76 3.22 12.61
CA ILE A 337 28.42 4.41 13.17
C ILE A 337 29.66 4.05 13.98
N VAL A 338 29.66 2.88 14.62
CA VAL A 338 30.78 2.37 15.41
C VAL A 338 32.03 2.12 14.54
N GLN A 339 31.84 1.94 13.24
CA GLN A 339 32.91 1.72 12.27
C GLN A 339 33.46 3.03 11.68
N THR A 340 32.93 4.19 12.06
CA THR A 340 33.36 5.49 11.54
C THR A 340 34.55 6.05 12.31
N GLU A 341 35.37 6.86 11.64
CA GLU A 341 36.48 7.57 12.28
C GLU A 341 35.99 8.49 13.42
N ALA A 342 34.84 9.15 13.23
CA ALA A 342 34.21 10.00 14.24
C ALA A 342 33.91 9.23 15.54
N TRP A 343 33.51 7.96 15.45
CA TRP A 343 33.30 7.11 16.62
C TRP A 343 34.61 6.65 17.28
N GLY A 344 35.64 6.36 16.48
CA GLY A 344 36.96 5.94 16.99
C GLY A 344 37.72 7.05 17.73
N GLN A 345 37.35 8.32 17.51
CA GLN A 345 37.95 9.49 18.15
C GLN A 345 37.25 9.92 19.43
N LEU A 346 36.15 9.26 19.82
CA LEU A 346 35.39 9.62 21.02
C LEU A 346 36.23 9.41 22.29
N THR A 347 36.28 10.44 23.13
CA THR A 347 37.00 10.43 24.40
C THR A 347 36.08 10.16 25.60
N ASP A 348 34.80 10.50 25.47
CA ASP A 348 33.80 10.29 26.50
C ASP A 348 32.39 9.99 25.94
N ILE A 349 31.45 9.74 26.86
CA ILE A 349 30.06 9.41 26.52
C ILE A 349 29.27 10.63 26.02
N THR A 350 29.66 11.85 26.39
CA THR A 350 28.99 13.10 25.98
C THR A 350 29.20 13.36 24.49
N GLU A 351 30.41 13.09 23.99
CA GLU A 351 30.71 13.14 22.56
C GLU A 351 29.91 12.07 21.80
N ALA A 352 29.78 10.86 22.37
CA ALA A 352 28.96 9.79 21.79
C ALA A 352 27.47 10.19 21.70
N ILE A 353 26.91 10.77 22.75
CA ILE A 353 25.53 11.29 22.79
C ILE A 353 25.34 12.36 21.72
N SER A 354 26.28 13.30 21.61
CA SER A 354 26.20 14.40 20.63
C SER A 354 26.24 13.88 19.19
N LEU A 355 27.12 12.92 18.92
CA LEU A 355 27.22 12.26 17.62
C LEU A 355 25.93 11.51 17.25
N LEU A 356 25.40 10.70 18.17
CA LEU A 356 24.15 9.98 17.93
C LEU A 356 22.95 10.92 17.77
N ASN A 357 22.90 12.03 18.51
CA ASN A 357 21.82 13.00 18.38
C ASN A 357 21.85 13.69 17.00
N ASN A 358 23.04 14.04 16.53
CA ASN A 358 23.23 14.65 15.22
C ASN A 358 22.80 13.72 14.08
N GLU A 359 23.24 12.45 14.11
CA GLU A 359 23.02 11.48 13.03
C GLU A 359 21.62 10.81 13.09
N TYR A 360 21.10 10.55 14.29
CA TYR A 360 19.93 9.71 14.50
C TYR A 360 18.81 10.38 15.31
N LYS A 361 18.98 11.61 15.79
CA LYS A 361 18.02 12.31 16.68
C LYS A 361 17.74 11.56 17.99
N TRP A 362 18.70 10.75 18.44
CA TRP A 362 18.62 9.95 19.67
C TRP A 362 19.97 10.02 20.41
N PRO A 363 20.02 10.02 21.75
CA PRO A 363 18.91 9.93 22.70
C PRO A 363 18.23 11.28 22.97
N LYS A 364 16.99 11.23 23.50
CA LYS A 364 16.38 12.36 24.21
C LYS A 364 16.93 12.45 25.64
N GLU A 365 16.84 13.61 26.28
CA GLU A 365 17.41 13.87 27.62
C GLU A 365 17.03 12.79 28.66
N ASN A 366 15.77 12.32 28.65
CA ASN A 366 15.25 11.31 29.55
C ASN A 366 15.72 9.86 29.28
N GLU A 367 16.44 9.62 28.18
CA GLU A 367 16.96 8.30 27.78
C GLU A 367 18.46 8.13 28.08
N ILE A 368 19.10 9.17 28.62
CA ILE A 368 20.55 9.25 28.84
C ILE A 368 20.97 8.64 30.19
N ASP A 369 20.13 8.77 31.23
CA ASP A 369 20.48 8.62 32.65
C ASP A 369 21.00 7.25 33.11
N SER A 370 21.11 6.26 32.23
CA SER A 370 21.55 4.91 32.58
C SER A 370 22.82 4.44 31.88
N ALA A 371 23.32 5.15 30.86
CA ALA A 371 24.42 4.67 30.03
C ALA A 371 25.80 4.90 30.67
N ASN A 372 26.62 3.84 30.76
CA ASN A 372 27.91 3.88 31.46
C ASN A 372 29.13 3.95 30.52
N SER A 373 28.94 3.71 29.22
CA SER A 373 29.99 3.78 28.20
C SER A 373 29.38 4.01 26.80
N PRO A 374 30.17 4.45 25.80
CA PRO A 374 29.70 4.52 24.41
C PRO A 374 29.15 3.19 23.87
N ASP A 375 29.74 2.05 24.25
CA ASP A 375 29.26 0.72 23.85
C ASP A 375 27.90 0.36 24.48
N ASP A 376 27.72 0.66 25.77
CA ASP A 376 26.43 0.48 26.45
C ASP A 376 25.36 1.39 25.81
N LEU A 377 25.72 2.63 25.46
CA LEU A 377 24.85 3.57 24.78
C LEU A 377 24.37 3.04 23.42
N ILE A 378 25.25 2.46 22.60
CA ILE A 378 24.86 1.83 21.32
C ILE A 378 23.94 0.64 21.53
N ASN A 379 24.22 -0.21 22.51
CA ASN A 379 23.35 -1.37 22.76
C ASN A 379 21.96 -0.95 23.22
N LYS A 380 21.86 0.11 24.03
CA LYS A 380 20.58 0.73 24.40
C LYS A 380 19.88 1.35 23.20
N PHE A 381 20.61 2.04 22.34
CA PHE A 381 20.05 2.60 21.12
C PHE A 381 19.46 1.52 20.22
N VAL A 382 20.19 0.43 19.97
CA VAL A 382 19.70 -0.73 19.21
C VAL A 382 18.45 -1.32 19.87
N ALA A 383 18.45 -1.52 21.18
CA ALA A 383 17.28 -2.05 21.89
C ALA A 383 16.05 -1.14 21.75
N ALA A 384 16.23 0.18 21.90
CA ALA A 384 15.17 1.18 21.73
C ALA A 384 14.64 1.19 20.29
N ALA A 385 15.53 1.20 19.30
CA ALA A 385 15.17 1.18 17.89
C ALA A 385 14.41 -0.09 17.49
N ILE A 386 14.85 -1.25 17.98
CA ILE A 386 14.19 -2.53 17.72
C ILE A 386 12.82 -2.58 18.41
N SER A 387 12.69 -2.02 19.62
CA SER A 387 11.40 -1.89 20.31
C SER A 387 10.42 -1.03 19.50
N ARG A 388 10.87 0.11 18.99
CA ARG A 388 10.09 0.97 18.09
C ARG A 388 9.74 0.24 16.78
N HIS A 389 10.70 -0.41 16.14
CA HIS A 389 10.53 -1.13 14.88
C HIS A 389 9.42 -2.20 14.97
N LYS A 390 9.40 -2.96 16.06
CA LYS A 390 8.41 -4.02 16.36
C LYS A 390 6.96 -3.54 16.44
N GLN A 391 6.74 -2.26 16.69
CA GLN A 391 5.37 -1.73 16.78
C GLN A 391 4.67 -1.77 15.42
N HIS A 392 5.39 -1.47 14.34
CA HIS A 392 4.81 -1.29 13.00
C HIS A 392 5.63 -1.93 11.87
N VAL A 393 6.83 -1.42 11.56
CA VAL A 393 7.60 -1.81 10.36
C VAL A 393 7.99 -3.30 10.37
N ASP A 394 8.31 -3.88 11.53
CA ASP A 394 8.63 -5.32 11.67
C ASP A 394 7.48 -6.25 11.21
N LYS A 395 6.24 -5.75 11.30
CA LYS A 395 5.03 -6.49 10.93
C LYS A 395 4.64 -6.28 9.46
N PHE A 396 5.16 -5.23 8.82
CA PHE A 396 4.77 -4.80 7.48
C PHE A 396 4.79 -5.94 6.46
N HIS A 397 5.94 -6.63 6.32
CA HIS A 397 6.11 -7.73 5.38
C HIS A 397 5.05 -8.82 5.57
N GLY A 398 4.81 -9.25 6.81
CA GLY A 398 3.85 -10.31 7.11
C GLY A 398 2.40 -9.91 6.91
N VAL A 399 2.04 -8.67 7.27
CA VAL A 399 0.68 -8.14 7.08
C VAL A 399 0.40 -7.92 5.61
N TRP A 400 1.22 -7.13 4.92
CA TRP A 400 1.02 -6.82 3.50
C TRP A 400 1.12 -8.06 2.63
N GLY A 401 2.04 -8.97 2.94
CA GLY A 401 2.15 -10.25 2.24
C GLY A 401 0.90 -11.12 2.38
N LYS A 402 0.14 -11.00 3.47
CA LYS A 402 -1.16 -11.67 3.61
C LYS A 402 -2.25 -10.91 2.84
N GLU A 403 -2.31 -9.59 2.96
CA GLU A 403 -3.33 -8.74 2.33
C GLU A 403 -3.34 -8.87 0.81
N ILE A 404 -2.18 -8.87 0.15
CA ILE A 404 -2.10 -9.06 -1.30
C ILE A 404 -2.24 -10.53 -1.73
N GLY A 405 -2.34 -11.46 -0.78
CA GLY A 405 -2.40 -12.89 -1.04
C GLY A 405 -1.07 -13.54 -1.44
N LEU A 406 0.08 -12.95 -1.13
CA LEU A 406 1.42 -13.55 -1.36
C LEU A 406 1.73 -14.68 -0.37
N SER A 407 1.25 -14.58 0.86
CA SER A 407 1.53 -15.52 1.94
C SER A 407 0.27 -16.12 2.57
N SER A 408 0.40 -17.32 3.14
CA SER A 408 -0.72 -18.00 3.79
C SER A 408 -0.29 -18.96 4.89
N ARG A 409 -1.11 -19.07 5.94
CA ARG A 409 -1.05 -20.16 6.93
C ARG A 409 -1.96 -21.34 6.58
N ARG A 410 -2.76 -21.26 5.51
CA ARG A 410 -3.73 -22.31 5.17
C ARG A 410 -3.02 -23.64 4.96
N GLY A 411 -3.41 -24.66 5.72
CA GLY A 411 -2.80 -26.00 5.66
C GLY A 411 -1.37 -26.11 6.23
N ALA A 412 -0.90 -25.12 7.00
CA ALA A 412 0.41 -25.14 7.65
C ALA A 412 0.35 -24.49 9.05
N ARG A 413 1.33 -24.80 9.91
CA ARG A 413 1.47 -24.16 11.23
C ARG A 413 2.17 -22.79 11.14
N ARG A 414 3.07 -22.63 10.17
CA ARG A 414 3.87 -21.42 9.93
C ARG A 414 3.32 -20.64 8.74
N LEU A 415 3.60 -19.33 8.71
CA LEU A 415 3.48 -18.55 7.47
C LEU A 415 4.53 -19.02 6.47
N ARG A 416 4.16 -18.94 5.20
CA ARG A 416 4.98 -19.27 4.05
C ARG A 416 4.48 -18.51 2.83
N TYR A 417 5.30 -18.44 1.80
CA TYR A 417 4.87 -17.91 0.52
C TYR A 417 4.01 -18.93 -0.22
N ALA A 418 2.71 -18.70 -0.20
CA ALA A 418 1.72 -19.57 -0.80
C ALA A 418 0.70 -18.68 -1.51
N PRO A 419 0.99 -18.26 -2.76
CA PRO A 419 0.20 -17.24 -3.42
C PRO A 419 -1.25 -17.68 -3.65
N GLN A 420 -2.15 -16.74 -3.45
CA GLN A 420 -3.58 -16.89 -3.68
C GLN A 420 -3.94 -16.47 -5.11
N ASP A 421 -5.12 -16.90 -5.55
CA ASP A 421 -5.60 -16.66 -6.92
C ASP A 421 -5.63 -15.18 -7.27
N ILE A 422 -5.92 -14.31 -6.29
CA ILE A 422 -5.97 -12.86 -6.50
C ILE A 422 -4.62 -12.29 -6.94
N LEU A 423 -3.51 -12.78 -6.36
CA LEU A 423 -2.17 -12.36 -6.73
C LEU A 423 -1.73 -13.02 -8.04
N LEU A 424 -1.99 -14.32 -8.19
CA LEU A 424 -1.65 -15.05 -9.41
C LEU A 424 -2.31 -14.42 -10.64
N LYS A 425 -3.58 -14.01 -10.53
CA LYS A 425 -4.28 -13.25 -11.58
C LYS A 425 -3.57 -11.94 -11.88
N SER A 426 -3.27 -11.12 -10.87
CA SER A 426 -2.54 -9.86 -11.08
C SER A 426 -1.19 -10.07 -11.77
N LEU A 427 -0.43 -11.10 -11.38
CA LEU A 427 0.86 -11.43 -12.00
C LEU A 427 0.71 -11.81 -13.48
N VAL A 428 -0.29 -12.63 -13.82
CA VAL A 428 -0.58 -12.96 -15.23
C VAL A 428 -0.90 -11.69 -16.02
N LEU A 429 -1.76 -10.81 -15.49
CA LEU A 429 -2.17 -9.59 -16.18
C LEU A 429 -1.02 -8.58 -16.36
N CYS A 430 -0.02 -8.58 -15.47
CA CYS A 430 1.16 -7.73 -15.60
C CYS A 430 2.22 -8.30 -16.55
N VAL A 431 2.44 -9.61 -16.50
CA VAL A 431 3.60 -10.25 -17.14
C VAL A 431 3.26 -10.79 -18.53
N VAL A 432 2.05 -11.32 -18.71
CA VAL A 432 1.65 -11.96 -19.95
C VAL A 432 1.00 -10.91 -20.85
N PRO A 433 1.54 -10.64 -22.05
CA PRO A 433 0.98 -9.67 -22.96
C PRO A 433 -0.40 -10.15 -23.44
N LYS A 434 -0.47 -11.00 -24.48
CA LYS A 434 -1.70 -11.75 -24.83
C LYS A 434 -1.57 -13.21 -24.47
N ARG A 435 -0.42 -13.79 -24.76
CA ARG A 435 -0.11 -15.19 -24.52
C ARG A 435 1.40 -15.36 -24.36
N MET A 436 1.82 -16.30 -23.51
CA MET A 436 3.21 -16.60 -23.22
C MET A 436 3.36 -18.10 -22.93
N GLU A 437 4.49 -18.71 -23.30
CA GLU A 437 4.77 -20.10 -22.93
C GLU A 437 4.86 -20.22 -21.40
N PHE A 438 4.41 -21.35 -20.84
CA PHE A 438 4.37 -21.49 -19.39
C PHE A 438 5.76 -21.41 -18.75
N GLN A 439 6.80 -21.95 -19.39
CA GLN A 439 8.16 -21.84 -18.85
C GLN A 439 8.70 -20.41 -18.93
N ASP A 440 8.46 -19.70 -20.03
CA ASP A 440 8.83 -18.28 -20.16
C ASP A 440 8.14 -17.43 -19.10
N PHE A 441 6.89 -17.74 -18.76
CA PHE A 441 6.18 -17.07 -17.66
C PHE A 441 6.87 -17.29 -16.32
N LEU A 442 7.31 -18.51 -16.00
CA LEU A 442 8.06 -18.79 -14.77
C LEU A 442 9.42 -18.05 -14.75
N ASP A 443 10.13 -18.06 -15.87
CA ASP A 443 11.40 -17.36 -16.01
C ASP A 443 11.21 -15.84 -15.83
N LYS A 444 10.13 -15.27 -16.37
CA LYS A 444 9.82 -13.84 -16.22
C LYS A 444 9.42 -13.46 -14.80
N LEU A 445 8.68 -14.32 -14.08
CA LEU A 445 8.37 -14.12 -12.66
C LEU A 445 9.65 -14.16 -11.79
N TYR A 446 10.60 -15.03 -12.11
CA TYR A 446 11.88 -15.08 -11.42
C TYR A 446 12.76 -13.87 -11.75
N GLU A 447 12.83 -13.47 -13.02
CA GLU A 447 13.56 -12.28 -13.46
C GLU A 447 13.06 -11.04 -12.72
N LYS A 448 11.74 -10.81 -12.73
CA LYS A 448 11.13 -9.57 -12.25
C LYS A 448 10.89 -9.52 -10.74
N TYR A 449 10.52 -10.64 -10.12
CA TYR A 449 10.12 -10.66 -8.71
C TYR A 449 10.94 -11.64 -7.85
N GLY A 450 11.85 -12.40 -8.46
CA GLY A 450 12.63 -13.42 -7.76
C GLY A 450 11.83 -14.65 -7.36
N PHE A 451 10.68 -14.90 -7.98
CA PHE A 451 9.83 -16.04 -7.61
C PHE A 451 10.39 -17.36 -8.15
N ILE A 452 10.71 -18.27 -7.23
CA ILE A 452 11.15 -19.63 -7.51
C ILE A 452 9.95 -20.56 -7.38
N ILE A 453 9.50 -21.11 -8.50
CA ILE A 453 8.32 -21.99 -8.58
C ILE A 453 8.67 -23.33 -9.22
N GLY A 454 9.37 -23.29 -10.36
CA GLY A 454 9.80 -24.45 -11.13
C GLY A 454 11.26 -24.82 -10.88
N ASP A 455 11.65 -25.92 -11.52
CA ASP A 455 12.97 -26.55 -11.41
C ASP A 455 14.08 -25.68 -11.98
N LYS A 456 13.86 -25.07 -13.16
CA LYS A 456 14.83 -24.15 -13.80
C LYS A 456 15.23 -22.99 -12.87
N GLN A 457 14.27 -22.39 -12.17
CA GLN A 457 14.56 -21.26 -11.27
C GLN A 457 15.17 -21.71 -9.93
N ALA A 458 15.09 -23.01 -9.61
CA ALA A 458 15.53 -23.59 -8.35
C ALA A 458 16.94 -24.21 -8.40
N LEU A 459 17.67 -24.12 -9.52
CA LEU A 459 18.96 -24.79 -9.73
C LEU A 459 19.92 -24.62 -8.54
N ALA A 460 20.17 -23.39 -8.10
CA ALA A 460 21.05 -23.11 -6.97
C ALA A 460 20.63 -23.80 -5.65
N LEU A 461 19.32 -23.95 -5.41
CA LEU A 461 18.80 -24.65 -4.22
C LEU A 461 18.99 -26.16 -4.34
N THR A 462 18.82 -26.70 -5.55
CA THR A 462 19.00 -28.13 -5.82
C THR A 462 20.47 -28.55 -5.80
N GLU A 463 21.37 -27.73 -6.36
CA GLU A 463 22.82 -27.92 -6.31
C GLU A 463 23.36 -27.86 -4.88
N ALA A 464 22.76 -27.04 -4.02
CA ALA A 464 23.04 -26.98 -2.60
C ALA A 464 22.44 -28.15 -1.80
N GLY A 465 21.79 -29.13 -2.45
CA GLY A 465 21.19 -30.30 -1.82
C GLY A 465 19.98 -30.02 -0.93
N ARG A 466 19.31 -28.87 -1.11
CA ARG A 466 18.19 -28.47 -0.26
C ARG A 466 16.84 -29.09 -0.68
N ALA A 467 16.71 -29.50 -1.94
CA ALA A 467 15.56 -30.22 -2.47
C ALA A 467 15.89 -30.85 -3.85
N ASP A 468 15.10 -31.83 -4.25
CA ASP A 468 15.20 -32.46 -5.58
C ASP A 468 14.46 -31.66 -6.67
N LEU A 469 14.96 -31.71 -7.91
CA LEU A 469 14.34 -31.07 -9.07
C LEU A 469 12.88 -31.53 -9.28
N GLU A 470 12.58 -32.79 -8.99
CA GLU A 470 11.23 -33.35 -9.12
C GLU A 470 10.20 -32.62 -8.25
N ALA A 471 10.59 -32.18 -7.05
CA ALA A 471 9.70 -31.46 -6.15
C ALA A 471 9.27 -30.09 -6.71
N PHE A 472 10.18 -29.41 -7.41
CA PHE A 472 9.90 -28.14 -8.08
C PHE A 472 9.13 -28.33 -9.40
N SER A 473 9.45 -29.37 -10.17
CA SER A 473 8.66 -29.73 -11.37
C SER A 473 7.19 -30.03 -11.01
N ASP A 474 6.96 -30.76 -9.92
CA ASP A 474 5.62 -30.99 -9.38
C ASP A 474 4.94 -29.71 -8.89
N ASN A 475 5.69 -28.78 -8.30
CA ASN A 475 5.17 -27.49 -7.85
C ASN A 475 4.72 -26.62 -9.05
N ALA A 476 5.53 -26.57 -10.11
CA ALA A 476 5.19 -25.90 -11.36
C ALA A 476 3.94 -26.52 -12.01
N ARG A 477 3.83 -27.85 -12.05
CA ARG A 477 2.63 -28.55 -12.58
C ARG A 477 1.35 -28.16 -11.82
N ARG A 478 1.44 -27.95 -10.50
CA ARG A 478 0.30 -27.46 -9.70
C ARG A 478 -0.06 -26.02 -10.06
N LEU A 479 0.91 -25.15 -10.31
CA LEU A 479 0.62 -23.80 -10.80
C LEU A 479 -0.11 -23.88 -12.14
N GLU A 480 0.40 -24.70 -13.06
CA GLU A 480 -0.19 -24.89 -14.39
C GLU A 480 -1.67 -25.28 -14.29
N GLN A 481 -1.98 -26.30 -13.48
CA GLN A 481 -3.36 -26.76 -13.23
C GLN A 481 -4.23 -25.67 -12.61
N ARG A 482 -3.68 -24.87 -11.70
CA ARG A 482 -4.42 -23.80 -11.01
C ARG A 482 -4.69 -22.61 -11.93
N LEU A 483 -3.74 -22.25 -12.79
CA LEU A 483 -3.96 -21.26 -13.85
C LEU A 483 -5.03 -21.74 -14.83
N ALA A 484 -5.01 -23.02 -15.22
CA ALA A 484 -6.02 -23.61 -16.08
C ALA A 484 -7.42 -23.56 -15.44
N SER A 485 -7.54 -23.88 -14.14
CA SER A 485 -8.82 -23.80 -13.43
C SER A 485 -9.37 -22.38 -13.30
N MET A 486 -8.50 -21.36 -13.40
CA MET A 486 -8.90 -19.95 -13.44
C MET A 486 -9.19 -19.44 -14.86
N GLY A 487 -9.03 -20.27 -15.89
CA GLY A 487 -9.17 -19.86 -17.29
C GLY A 487 -8.01 -19.01 -17.81
N LEU A 488 -6.85 -19.04 -17.14
CA LEU A 488 -5.65 -18.26 -17.51
C LEU A 488 -4.57 -19.11 -18.19
N LEU A 489 -4.84 -20.38 -18.46
CA LEU A 489 -3.91 -21.26 -19.15
C LEU A 489 -4.65 -22.22 -20.05
N ARG A 490 -4.08 -22.45 -21.24
CA ARG A 490 -4.58 -23.40 -22.23
C ARG A 490 -3.46 -24.32 -22.71
N ARG A 491 -3.79 -25.61 -22.84
CA ARG A 491 -2.95 -26.59 -23.56
C ARG A 491 -3.38 -26.64 -25.01
N LEU A 492 -2.43 -26.43 -25.92
CA LEU A 492 -2.64 -26.63 -27.37
C LEU A 492 -2.13 -27.98 -27.86
N SER A 493 -1.26 -28.62 -27.09
CA SER A 493 -0.75 -29.98 -27.31
C SER A 493 -0.32 -30.58 -25.97
N ASP A 494 -0.02 -31.88 -25.94
CA ASP A 494 0.43 -32.57 -24.71
C ASP A 494 1.74 -31.98 -24.14
N ALA A 495 2.55 -31.36 -25.00
CA ALA A 495 3.87 -30.84 -24.66
C ALA A 495 3.91 -29.32 -24.43
N CYS A 496 2.85 -28.56 -24.74
CA CYS A 496 2.91 -27.09 -24.72
C CYS A 496 1.71 -26.46 -24.01
N ALA A 497 1.99 -25.87 -22.85
CA ALA A 497 1.04 -25.07 -22.07
C ALA A 497 1.34 -23.59 -22.25
N TYR A 498 0.30 -22.78 -22.43
CA TYR A 498 0.42 -21.34 -22.60
C TYR A 498 -0.45 -20.60 -21.61
N VAL A 499 0.14 -19.63 -20.92
CA VAL A 499 -0.59 -18.69 -20.08
C VAL A 499 -1.23 -17.64 -20.99
N GLU A 500 -2.50 -17.33 -20.76
CA GLU A 500 -3.28 -16.39 -21.57
C GLU A 500 -3.75 -15.22 -20.70
N ASN A 501 -3.51 -14.00 -21.19
CA ASN A 501 -4.07 -12.79 -20.60
C ASN A 501 -5.37 -12.47 -21.34
N PRO A 502 -6.55 -12.59 -20.70
CA PRO A 502 -7.84 -12.37 -21.35
C PRO A 502 -8.06 -10.90 -21.78
N PHE A 503 -7.26 -9.98 -21.26
CA PHE A 503 -7.32 -8.54 -21.56
C PHE A 503 -6.12 -8.03 -22.36
N GLY A 504 -5.26 -8.94 -22.81
CA GLY A 504 -4.05 -8.66 -23.57
C GLY A 504 -4.32 -8.07 -24.95
N THR A 505 -3.62 -7.00 -25.30
CA THR A 505 -3.79 -6.27 -26.57
C THR A 505 -2.64 -6.46 -27.56
N ARG A 506 -1.50 -7.01 -27.12
CA ARG A 506 -0.28 -7.18 -27.94
C ARG A 506 0.04 -8.67 -28.11
N GLU A 507 0.20 -9.14 -29.34
CA GLU A 507 0.89 -10.41 -29.61
C GLU A 507 2.40 -10.15 -29.53
N GLU A 508 3.16 -11.04 -28.89
CA GLU A 508 4.62 -10.99 -29.03
C GLU A 508 4.95 -11.29 -30.49
N THR A 509 5.43 -10.28 -31.22
CA THR A 509 6.20 -10.51 -32.43
C THR A 509 7.57 -11.03 -31.99
N HIS A 510 7.76 -12.34 -32.16
CA HIS A 510 9.06 -13.00 -32.00
C HIS A 510 10.11 -12.44 -32.96
#